data_AF-A0A1H9HSW8-F1
#
_entry.id   AF-A0A1H9HSW8-F1
#
_cell.length_a   1.000
_cell.length_b   1.000
_cell.length_c   1.000
_cell.angle_alpha   90.00
_cell.angle_beta   90.00
_cell.angle_gamma   90.00
#
_symmetry.space_group_name_H-M   'P 1'
#
loop_
_entity.id
_entity.type
_entity.pdbx_description
1 polymer ?
#
loop_
_entity_poly.entity_id
_entity_poly.type
_entity_poly.pdbx_seq_one_letter_code
_entity_poly.pdbx_strand_id
1 'polypeptide(L)' 'MTVREEQLCALFAEVLGLPEIAPDDSFFDLGGHSLLASKLVRQIHSRLGVRITLRRFYEGPTASAVARELDQLSA' A
#
# COMPACT_ATOMS: atom_id res chain seq x y z
N MET A 1 11.18 -4.34 -9.22
CA MET A 1 9.82 -3.80 -9.08
C MET A 1 8.86 -4.75 -9.79
N THR A 2 7.86 -5.27 -9.09
CA THR A 2 6.82 -6.16 -9.65
C THR A 2 5.60 -5.37 -10.11
N VAL A 3 4.73 -5.97 -10.93
CA VAL A 3 3.45 -5.35 -11.34
C VAL A 3 2.60 -4.95 -10.13
N ARG A 4 2.62 -5.77 -9.06
CA ARG A 4 1.87 -5.49 -7.84
C ARG A 4 2.46 -4.32 -7.07
N GLU A 5 3.79 -4.21 -7.00
CA GLU A 5 4.47 -3.06 -6.41
C GLU A 5 4.15 -1.78 -7.19
N GLU A 6 4.16 -1.80 -8.51
CA GLU A 6 3.79 -0.64 -9.35
C GLU A 6 2.37 -0.15 -9.06
N GLN A 7 1.40 -1.08 -9.02
CA GLN A 7 0.01 -0.76 -8.69
C GLN A 7 -0.12 -0.16 -7.29
N LEU A 8 0.58 -0.71 -6.31
CA LEU A 8 0.56 -0.21 -4.94
C LEU A 8 1.25 1.15 -4.81
N CYS A 9 2.41 1.36 -5.45
CA CYS A 9 3.08 2.65 -5.49
C CYS A 9 2.15 3.74 -6.04
N ALA A 10 1.42 3.46 -7.12
CA ALA A 10 0.45 4.39 -7.67
C ALA A 10 -0.67 4.74 -6.67
N LEU A 11 -1.19 3.75 -5.93
CA LEU A 11 -2.22 3.99 -4.91
C LEU A 11 -1.69 4.77 -3.69
N PHE A 12 -0.46 4.49 -3.26
CA PHE A 12 0.17 5.23 -2.18
C PHE A 12 0.39 6.68 -2.58
N ALA A 13 0.99 6.91 -3.76
CA ALA A 13 1.23 8.24 -4.31
C ALA A 13 -0.07 9.04 -4.42
N GLU A 14 -1.15 8.44 -4.94
CA GLU A 14 -2.47 9.07 -5.01
C GLU A 14 -3.03 9.45 -3.63
N VAL A 15 -2.87 8.57 -2.62
CA VAL A 15 -3.36 8.82 -1.26
C VAL A 15 -2.55 9.91 -0.56
N LEU A 16 -1.24 9.93 -0.77
CA LEU A 16 -0.30 10.87 -0.16
C LEU A 16 -0.25 12.21 -0.91
N GLY A 17 -0.77 12.28 -2.14
CA GLY A 17 -0.69 13.48 -2.98
C GLY A 17 0.72 13.70 -3.54
N LEU A 18 1.47 12.62 -3.79
CA LEU A 18 2.82 12.64 -4.33
C LEU A 18 2.81 12.27 -5.81
N PRO A 19 3.78 12.75 -6.61
CA PRO A 19 3.89 12.39 -8.02
C PRO A 19 4.24 10.90 -8.23
N GLU A 20 5.16 10.39 -7.41
CA GLU A 20 5.62 9.00 -7.43
C GLU A 20 6.21 8.65 -6.06
N ILE A 21 6.32 7.35 -5.78
CA ILE A 21 7.02 6.81 -4.60
C ILE A 21 7.80 5.54 -4.99
N ALA A 22 8.87 5.24 -4.27
CA ALA A 22 9.58 3.97 -4.41
C ALA A 22 8.87 2.84 -3.65
N PRO A 23 9.05 1.56 -4.05
CA PRO A 23 8.38 0.43 -3.40
C PRO A 23 8.67 0.27 -1.91
N ASP A 24 9.88 0.66 -1.49
CA ASP A 24 10.34 0.54 -0.11
C ASP A 24 10.17 1.85 0.70
N ASP A 25 9.58 2.90 0.10
CA ASP A 25 9.28 4.12 0.84
C ASP A 25 8.21 3.85 1.90
N SER A 26 8.51 4.28 3.13
CA SER A 26 7.57 4.20 4.25
C SER A 26 6.44 5.19 4.06
N PHE A 27 5.21 4.69 4.06
CA PHE A 27 4.00 5.50 4.00
C PHE A 27 3.96 6.59 5.08
N PHE A 28 4.46 6.29 6.28
CA PHE A 28 4.45 7.24 7.41
C PHE A 28 5.57 8.27 7.30
N ASP A 29 6.74 7.91 6.76
CA ASP A 29 7.85 8.85 6.55
C ASP A 29 7.51 9.85 5.44
N LEU A 30 6.65 9.45 4.50
CA LEU A 30 6.10 10.29 3.44
C LEU A 30 4.90 11.15 3.87
N GLY A 31 4.58 11.21 5.18
CA GLY A 31 3.51 12.05 5.72
C GLY A 31 2.14 11.36 5.84
N GLY A 32 2.09 10.06 5.61
CA GLY A 32 0.90 9.24 5.86
C GLY A 32 0.49 9.21 7.33
N HIS A 33 -0.80 9.05 7.59
CA HIS A 33 -1.36 8.93 8.94
C HIS A 33 -2.62 8.05 8.93
N SER A 34 -3.20 7.76 10.09
CA SER A 34 -4.26 6.74 10.25
C SER A 34 -5.46 6.90 9.31
N LEU A 35 -5.89 8.15 9.04
CA LEU A 35 -6.99 8.42 8.12
C LEU A 35 -6.60 8.07 6.67
N LEU A 36 -5.40 8.46 6.25
CA LEU A 36 -4.86 8.13 4.92
C LEU A 36 -4.59 6.63 4.80
N ALA A 37 -4.05 5.97 5.83
CA ALA A 37 -3.87 4.52 5.85
C ALA A 37 -5.21 3.78 5.69
N SER A 38 -6.24 4.24 6.41
CA SER A 38 -7.60 3.71 6.26
C SER A 38 -8.15 3.93 4.86
N LYS A 39 -7.89 5.10 4.24
CA LYS A 39 -8.27 5.40 2.86
C LYS A 39 -7.54 4.47 1.88
N LEU A 40 -6.24 4.31 2.03
CA LEU A 40 -5.39 3.45 1.21
C LEU A 40 -5.85 2.00 1.24
N VAL A 41 -6.08 1.43 2.42
CA VAL A 41 -6.57 0.05 2.56
C VAL A 41 -7.91 -0.14 1.84
N ARG A 42 -8.84 0.82 1.98
CA ARG A 42 -10.12 0.77 1.22
C ARG A 42 -9.92 0.83 -0.28
N GLN A 43 -8.98 1.64 -0.77
CA GLN A 43 -8.69 1.74 -2.20
C GLN A 43 -8.05 0.47 -2.76
N ILE A 44 -7.13 -0.14 -2.01
CA ILE A 44 -6.53 -1.45 -2.35
C ILE A 44 -7.64 -2.48 -2.51
N HIS A 45 -8.58 -2.56 -1.55
CA HIS A 45 -9.70 -3.49 -1.63
C HIS A 45 -10.57 -3.25 -2.86
N SER A 46 -10.92 -1.99 -3.12
CA SER A 46 -11.82 -1.64 -4.21
C SER A 46 -11.20 -1.81 -5.60
N ARG A 47 -9.90 -1.54 -5.76
CA ARG A 47 -9.25 -1.49 -7.08
C ARG A 47 -8.50 -2.78 -7.44
N LEU A 48 -7.98 -3.48 -6.44
CA LEU A 48 -7.19 -4.70 -6.66
C LEU A 48 -7.97 -5.98 -6.30
N GLY A 49 -9.18 -5.86 -5.72
CA GLY A 49 -10.02 -7.00 -5.37
C GLY A 49 -9.45 -7.88 -4.24
N VAL A 50 -8.44 -7.39 -3.51
CA VAL A 50 -7.75 -8.13 -2.46
C VAL A 50 -7.92 -7.48 -1.10
N ARG A 51 -7.89 -8.28 -0.03
CA ARG A 51 -8.14 -7.78 1.33
C ARG A 51 -6.88 -7.84 2.18
N ILE A 52 -6.38 -6.67 2.56
CA ILE A 52 -5.38 -6.50 3.62
C ILE A 52 -6.02 -5.82 4.84
N THR A 53 -5.66 -6.26 6.05
CA THR A 53 -6.12 -5.58 7.28
C THR A 53 -5.22 -4.39 7.60
N LEU A 54 -5.75 -3.40 8.33
CA LEU A 54 -4.90 -2.31 8.83
C LEU A 54 -3.73 -2.85 9.65
N ARG A 55 -3.95 -3.84 10.53
CA ARG A 55 -2.87 -4.46 11.32
C ARG A 55 -1.71 -4.93 10.44
N ARG A 56 -1.99 -5.69 9.37
CA ARG A 56 -0.95 -6.16 8.43
C ARG A 56 -0.26 -5.00 7.71
N PHE A 57 -1.01 -3.99 7.31
CA PHE A 57 -0.42 -2.78 6.71
C PHE A 57 0.57 -2.10 7.66
N TYR A 58 0.25 -2.00 8.95
CA TYR A 58 1.15 -1.39 9.95
C TYR A 58 2.42 -2.22 10.22
N GLU A 59 2.43 -3.54 9.94
CA GLU A 59 3.61 -4.40 10.09
C GLU A 59 4.68 -4.12 9.01
N GLY A 60 4.27 -3.61 7.85
CA GLY A 60 5.16 -3.22 6.76
C GLY A 60 4.51 -2.15 5.88
N PRO A 61 4.57 -0.86 6.26
CA PRO A 61 3.83 0.21 5.60
C PRO A 61 4.53 0.70 4.33
N THR A 62 5.01 -0.22 3.50
CA THR A 62 5.63 0.03 2.20
C THR A 62 4.89 -0.74 1.11
N ALA A 63 4.92 -0.28 -0.14
CA ALA A 63 4.27 -0.97 -1.24
C ALA A 63 4.86 -2.39 -1.46
N SER A 64 6.18 -2.53 -1.29
CA SER A 64 6.95 -3.78 -1.34
C SER A 64 6.52 -4.79 -0.26
N ALA A 65 6.31 -4.36 0.98
CA ALA A 65 5.84 -5.25 2.04
C ALA A 65 4.36 -5.63 1.86
N VAL A 66 3.51 -4.68 1.46
CA VAL A 66 2.09 -4.95 1.17
C VAL A 66 1.95 -5.92 -0.01
N ALA A 67 2.76 -5.78 -1.07
CA ALA A 67 2.76 -6.72 -2.19
C ALA A 67 3.03 -8.15 -1.72
N ARG A 68 4.09 -8.32 -0.92
CA ARG A 68 4.48 -9.62 -0.34
C ARG A 68 3.37 -10.24 0.50
N GLU A 69 2.71 -9.46 1.36
CA GLU A 69 1.58 -9.96 2.17
C GLU A 69 0.41 -10.41 1.28
N LEU A 70 0.09 -9.66 0.22
CA LEU A 70 -1.00 -9.99 -0.68
C LEU A 70 -0.72 -11.26 -1.50
N ASP A 71 0.52 -11.45 -1.93
CA ASP A 71 0.92 -12.64 -2.69
C ASP A 71 0.89 -13.90 -1.80
N GLN A 72 1.21 -13.79 -0.52
CA GLN A 72 1.09 -14.89 0.45
C GLN A 72 -0.37 -15.29 0.74
N LEU A 73 -1.31 -14.35 0.70
CA LEU A 73 -2.74 -14.61 0.87
C LEU A 73 -3.41 -15.25 -0.36
N SER A 74 -2.73 -15.21 -1.50
CA SER A 74 -3.22 -15.71 -2.79
C SER A 74 -2.77 -17.15 -3.09
N ALA A 75 -1.93 -17.72 -2.22
CA ALA A 75 -1.40 -19.08 -2.29
C ALA A 75 -2.22 -20.04 -1.38
#